data_AF-A0A288GSE4-F1
#
_entry.id   AF-A0A288GSE4-F1
#
_cell.length_a   1.000
_cell.length_b   1.000
_cell.length_c   1.000
_cell.angle_alpha   90.00
_cell.angle_beta   90.00
_cell.angle_gamma   90.00
#
_symmetry.space_group_name_H-M   'P 1'
#
loop_
_entity.id
_entity.type
_entity.pdbx_description
1 polymer ?
#
loop_
_entity_poly.entity_id
_entity_poly.type
_entity_poly.pdbx_seq_one_letter_code
_entity_poly.pdbx_strand_id
1 'polypeptide(L)'
;MSQEEIYYDEDRNIIPMPLEEWKIHLSAQTNEGKVFDAYGTELQAGDSIISIKPLPVKKGVDIKQGEKFTRIKLTDDPSLILARHEKNGEMYLRTEFFKKG
;
A
#
# COMPACT_ATOMS: atom_id res chain seq x y z
N MET A 1 -42.07 8.61 18.08
CA MET A 1 -41.12 9.73 18.06
C MET A 1 -39.75 9.10 18.12
N SER A 2 -39.04 9.01 17.00
CA SER A 2 -37.64 8.57 16.98
C SER A 2 -36.81 9.65 17.64
N GLN A 3 -36.15 9.32 18.75
CA GLN A 3 -35.26 10.23 19.45
C GLN A 3 -33.97 10.31 18.62
N GLU A 4 -33.66 11.47 18.04
CA GLU A 4 -32.37 11.70 17.38
C GLU A 4 -31.30 11.87 18.47
N GLU A 5 -30.47 10.84 18.65
CA GLU A 5 -29.34 10.87 19.57
C GLU A 5 -28.20 11.65 18.93
N ILE A 6 -27.77 12.75 19.57
CA ILE A 6 -26.68 13.62 19.11
C ILE A 6 -25.39 13.20 19.83
N TYR A 7 -24.32 12.97 19.06
CA TYR A 7 -23.01 12.57 19.57
C TYR A 7 -21.99 13.70 19.45
N TYR A 8 -21.02 13.73 20.38
CA TYR A 8 -19.96 14.74 20.43
C TYR A 8 -18.57 14.10 20.52
N ASP A 9 -17.59 14.72 19.85
CA ASP A 9 -16.15 14.42 19.98
C ASP A 9 -15.50 15.12 21.21
N GLU A 10 -14.23 14.82 21.50
CA GLU A 10 -13.40 15.44 22.54
C GLU A 10 -13.38 16.98 22.45
N ASP A 11 -13.43 17.54 21.23
CA ASP A 11 -13.53 18.99 20.97
C ASP A 11 -14.98 19.54 20.96
N ARG A 12 -15.96 18.74 21.39
CA ARG A 12 -17.42 19.04 21.37
C ARG A 12 -18.01 19.29 19.97
N ASN A 13 -17.36 18.80 18.93
CA ASN A 13 -17.92 18.81 17.58
C ASN A 13 -19.02 17.75 17.44
N ILE A 14 -20.09 18.06 16.71
CA ILE A 14 -21.18 17.11 16.43
C ILE A 14 -20.68 16.04 15.46
N ILE A 15 -20.84 14.77 15.80
CA ILE A 15 -20.41 13.63 15.00
C ILE A 15 -21.60 12.70 14.68
N PRO A 16 -21.58 12.00 13.53
CA PRO A 16 -22.74 11.26 13.03
C PRO A 16 -23.03 9.94 13.78
N MET A 17 -22.14 9.52 14.68
CA MET A 17 -22.20 8.26 15.43
C MET A 17 -21.35 8.35 16.71
N PRO A 18 -21.44 7.40 17.66
CA PRO A 18 -20.61 7.39 18.87
C PRO A 18 -19.10 7.50 18.56
N LEU A 19 -18.34 8.17 19.45
CA LEU A 19 -16.92 8.46 19.25
C LEU A 19 -16.07 7.24 18.89
N GLU A 20 -16.29 6.11 19.58
CA GLU A 20 -15.52 4.88 19.36
C GLU A 20 -15.82 4.27 17.97
N GLU A 21 -17.09 4.29 17.56
CA GLU A 21 -17.53 3.84 16.24
C GLU A 21 -17.02 4.76 15.14
N TRP A 22 -17.02 6.08 15.39
CA TRP A 22 -16.49 7.07 14.45
C TRP A 22 -14.97 6.94 14.27
N LYS A 23 -14.21 6.69 15.35
CA LYS A 23 -12.77 6.39 15.30
C LYS A 23 -12.50 5.12 14.48
N ILE A 24 -13.30 4.06 14.66
CA ILE A 24 -13.21 2.84 13.84
C ILE A 24 -13.50 3.15 12.37
N HIS A 25 -14.56 3.92 12.09
CA HIS A 25 -14.93 4.31 10.73
C HIS A 25 -13.82 5.12 10.03
N LEU A 26 -13.20 6.07 10.72
CA LEU A 26 -12.04 6.82 10.24
C LEU A 26 -10.81 5.92 10.01
N SER A 27 -10.55 5.00 10.94
CA SER A 27 -9.42 4.06 10.81
C SER A 27 -9.60 3.09 9.63
N ALA A 28 -10.84 2.68 9.35
CA ALA A 28 -11.17 1.83 8.22
C ALA A 28 -10.99 2.57 6.88
N GLN A 29 -11.37 3.84 6.80
CA GLN A 29 -11.12 4.69 5.63
C GLN A 29 -9.62 4.97 5.41
N THR A 30 -8.80 4.96 6.47
CA THR A 30 -7.36 5.24 6.37
C THR A 30 -6.57 4.04 5.80
N ASN A 31 -7.18 2.86 5.69
CA ASN A 31 -6.52 1.66 5.17
C ASN A 31 -6.64 1.50 3.65
N GLU A 32 -7.38 2.37 2.96
CA GLU A 32 -7.73 2.26 1.52
C GLU A 32 -6.58 2.55 0.54
N GLY A 33 -5.32 2.58 1.00
CA GLY A 33 -4.16 2.83 0.12
C GLY A 33 -2.84 2.23 0.60
N LYS A 34 -2.87 1.35 1.61
CA LYS A 34 -1.64 0.74 2.11
C LYS A 34 -1.24 -0.42 1.20
N VAL A 35 -0.04 -0.28 0.64
CA VAL A 35 0.60 -1.30 -0.18
C VAL A 35 1.50 -2.13 0.72
N PHE A 36 1.37 -3.44 0.66
CA PHE A 36 2.21 -4.36 1.42
C PHE A 36 3.09 -5.19 0.49
N ASP A 37 4.27 -5.55 0.99
CA ASP A 37 5.17 -6.51 0.34
C ASP A 37 4.74 -7.97 0.58
N ALA A 38 5.47 -8.92 0.00
CA ALA A 38 5.20 -10.35 0.14
C ALA A 38 5.26 -10.89 1.58
N TYR A 39 5.87 -10.16 2.51
CA TYR A 39 5.99 -10.52 3.92
C TYR A 39 5.06 -9.72 4.83
N GLY A 40 4.19 -8.86 4.27
CA GLY A 40 3.26 -8.03 5.04
C GLY A 40 3.90 -6.73 5.57
N THR A 41 5.05 -6.32 5.03
CA THR A 41 5.67 -5.04 5.37
C THR A 41 5.05 -3.92 4.55
N GLU A 42 4.65 -2.82 5.18
CA GLU A 42 4.13 -1.64 4.48
C GLU A 42 5.22 -1.00 3.60
N LEU A 43 4.85 -0.73 2.34
CA LEU A 43 5.66 -0.08 1.33
C LEU A 43 5.25 1.37 1.15
N GLN A 44 6.23 2.26 1.06
CA GLN A 44 6.00 3.69 0.86
C GLN A 44 6.64 4.20 -0.43
N ALA A 45 6.09 5.26 -1.01
CA ALA A 45 6.68 5.86 -2.20
C ALA A 45 8.13 6.30 -1.94
N GLY A 46 9.05 5.93 -2.83
CA GLY A 46 10.48 6.17 -2.71
C GLY A 46 11.29 5.05 -2.06
N ASP A 47 10.65 4.04 -1.46
CA ASP A 47 11.32 2.86 -0.94
C ASP A 47 12.05 2.06 -2.05
N SER A 48 12.85 1.09 -1.59
CA SER A 48 13.44 0.07 -2.45
C SER A 48 12.91 -1.32 -2.08
N ILE A 49 12.87 -2.18 -3.08
CA ILE A 49 12.38 -3.55 -2.95
C ILE A 49 13.36 -4.53 -3.59
N ILE A 50 13.29 -5.79 -3.17
CA ILE A 50 14.15 -6.87 -3.64
C ILE A 50 13.28 -8.04 -4.09
N SER A 51 13.60 -8.64 -5.24
CA SER A 51 12.90 -9.83 -5.73
C SER A 51 13.15 -11.05 -4.83
N ILE A 52 12.10 -11.71 -4.38
CA ILE A 52 12.21 -12.94 -3.58
C ILE A 52 12.30 -14.20 -4.44
N LYS A 53 11.92 -14.11 -5.71
CA LYS A 53 11.89 -15.21 -6.68
C LYS A 53 12.36 -14.70 -8.05
N PRO A 54 12.93 -15.57 -8.92
CA PRO A 54 13.23 -15.19 -10.28
C PRO A 54 11.91 -15.03 -11.08
N LEU A 55 11.83 -14.00 -11.91
CA LEU A 55 10.66 -13.69 -12.72
C LEU A 55 11.05 -13.59 -14.20
N PRO A 56 10.49 -14.43 -15.08
CA PRO A 56 10.70 -14.29 -16.50
C PRO A 56 9.94 -13.07 -17.04
N VAL A 57 10.59 -12.27 -17.89
CA VAL A 57 9.95 -11.10 -18.50
C VAL A 57 9.71 -11.35 -19.99
N LYS A 58 8.56 -10.92 -20.50
CA LYS A 58 8.22 -11.15 -21.92
C LYS A 58 9.11 -10.36 -22.89
N LYS A 59 9.58 -9.19 -22.47
CA LYS A 59 10.44 -8.30 -23.27
C LYS A 59 11.43 -7.60 -22.35
N GLY A 60 12.70 -7.98 -22.42
CA GLY A 60 13.77 -7.43 -21.58
C GLY A 60 14.65 -8.52 -20.99
N VAL A 61 15.37 -8.19 -19.92
CA VAL A 61 16.20 -9.12 -19.17
C VAL A 61 15.39 -9.75 -18.04
N ASP A 62 15.45 -11.07 -17.90
CA ASP A 62 14.80 -11.78 -16.80
C ASP A 62 15.32 -11.29 -15.45
N ILE A 63 14.40 -11.16 -14.50
CA ILE A 63 14.71 -10.70 -13.15
C ILE A 63 15.18 -11.91 -12.37
N LYS A 64 16.42 -11.87 -11.89
CA LYS A 64 16.95 -12.88 -10.98
C LYS A 64 16.46 -12.62 -9.56
N GLN A 65 16.44 -13.67 -8.75
CA GLN A 65 16.21 -13.52 -7.30
C GLN A 65 17.31 -12.66 -6.68
N GLY A 66 16.93 -11.72 -5.81
CA GLY A 66 17.85 -10.80 -5.15
C GLY A 66 18.16 -9.52 -5.93
N GLU A 67 17.62 -9.33 -7.13
CA GLU A 67 17.75 -8.07 -7.86
C GLU A 67 16.98 -6.96 -7.11
N LYS A 68 17.61 -5.79 -7.01
CA LYS A 68 17.06 -4.62 -6.31
C LYS A 68 16.36 -3.68 -7.28
N PHE A 69 15.20 -3.21 -6.88
CA PHE A 69 14.44 -2.17 -7.56
C PHE A 69 14.35 -0.97 -6.63
N THR A 70 14.45 0.22 -7.21
CA THR A 70 14.49 1.47 -6.44
C THR A 70 13.41 2.41 -6.93
N ARG A 71 13.16 3.47 -6.14
CA ARG A 71 12.23 4.56 -6.49
C ARG A 71 10.82 4.04 -6.73
N ILE A 72 10.30 3.21 -5.82
CA ILE A 72 8.93 2.71 -5.98
C ILE A 72 7.92 3.85 -5.93
N LYS A 73 6.86 3.74 -6.73
CA LYS A 73 5.69 4.60 -6.70
C LYS A 73 4.48 3.71 -6.44
N LEU A 74 3.68 4.09 -5.44
CA LEU A 74 2.44 3.42 -5.14
C LEU A 74 1.43 3.75 -6.25
N THR A 75 0.62 2.76 -6.61
CA THR A 75 -0.47 2.93 -7.58
C THR A 75 -1.81 2.84 -6.86
N ASP A 76 -2.90 3.15 -7.55
CA ASP A 76 -4.25 2.98 -7.00
C ASP A 76 -4.58 1.50 -6.69
N ASP A 77 -3.86 0.55 -7.31
CA ASP A 77 -3.99 -0.87 -7.01
C ASP A 77 -2.96 -1.29 -5.95
N PRO A 78 -3.38 -1.80 -4.77
CA PRO A 78 -2.47 -2.15 -3.68
C PRO A 78 -1.61 -3.39 -3.96
N SER A 79 -1.92 -4.15 -5.01
CA SER A 79 -1.11 -5.29 -5.47
C SER A 79 -0.06 -4.88 -6.49
N LEU A 80 -0.13 -3.66 -7.04
CA LEU A 80 0.75 -3.16 -8.08
C LEU A 80 1.55 -1.95 -7.62
N ILE A 81 2.83 -1.96 -7.96
CA ILE A 81 3.74 -0.84 -7.77
C ILE A 81 4.53 -0.58 -9.03
N LEU A 82 4.86 0.69 -9.28
CA LEU A 82 5.77 1.07 -10.34
C LEU A 82 7.16 1.21 -9.74
N ALA A 83 8.13 0.42 -10.20
CA ALA A 83 9.49 0.47 -9.70
C ALA A 83 10.51 0.51 -10.84
N ARG A 84 11.72 1.01 -10.56
CA ARG A 84 12.79 1.10 -11.55
C ARG A 84 13.81 -0.01 -11.36
N HIS A 85 14.01 -0.79 -12.43
CA HIS A 85 15.09 -1.76 -12.58
C HIS A 85 16.27 -1.15 -13.33
N GLU A 86 17.49 -1.53 -12.99
CA GLU A 86 18.71 -0.98 -13.62
C GLU A 86 18.76 -1.27 -15.14
N LYS A 87 18.45 -2.50 -15.55
CA LYS A 87 18.58 -2.96 -16.94
C LYS A 87 17.31 -2.81 -17.77
N ASN A 88 16.16 -2.76 -17.12
CA ASN A 88 14.86 -2.82 -17.80
C ASN A 88 14.06 -1.51 -17.69
N GLY A 89 14.52 -0.55 -16.88
CA GLY A 89 13.83 0.72 -16.66
C GLY A 89 12.64 0.62 -15.70
N GLU A 90 11.69 1.55 -15.83
CA GLU A 90 10.47 1.57 -15.02
C GLU A 90 9.45 0.53 -15.52
N MET A 91 8.89 -0.24 -14.59
CA MET A 91 7.91 -1.29 -14.88
C MET A 91 6.92 -1.49 -13.73
N TYR A 92 5.72 -1.94 -14.07
CA TYR A 92 4.71 -2.35 -13.11
C TYR A 92 5.02 -3.75 -12.59
N LEU A 93 5.06 -3.88 -11.27
CA LEU A 93 5.43 -5.09 -10.55
C LEU A 93 4.35 -5.44 -9.55
N ARG A 94 4.07 -6.74 -9.41
CA ARG A 94 3.17 -7.24 -8.36
C ARG A 94 3.93 -7.42 -7.06
N THR A 95 3.43 -6.83 -5.98
CA THR A 95 4.12 -6.77 -4.68
C THR A 95 4.32 -8.14 -4.02
N GLU A 96 3.52 -9.14 -4.39
CA GLU A 96 3.60 -10.54 -3.92
C GLU A 96 4.96 -11.24 -4.21
N PHE A 97 5.77 -10.70 -5.13
CA PHE A 97 7.08 -11.26 -5.51
C PHE A 97 8.27 -10.45 -4.98
N PHE A 98 8.02 -9.43 -4.17
CA PHE A 98 9.04 -8.53 -3.68
C PHE A 98 8.96 -8.35 -2.18
N LYS A 99 10.09 -7.99 -1.59
CA LYS A 99 10.20 -7.57 -0.19
C LYS A 99 10.83 -6.19 -0.09
N LYS A 100 10.54 -5.45 0.96
CA LYS A 100 11.26 -4.22 1.28
C LYS A 100 12.76 -4.51 1.53
N GLY A 101 13.66 -3.65 1.04
CA GLY A 101 15.12 -3.81 1.24
C GLY A 101 15.98 -2.64 0.79
#